data_AF-A0A3M7LXF4-F1
#
_entry.id   AF-A0A3M7LXF4-F1
#
_cell.length_a   1.000
_cell.length_b   1.000
_cell.length_c   1.000
_cell.angle_alpha   90.00
_cell.angle_beta   90.00
_cell.angle_gamma   90.00
#
_symmetry.space_group_name_H-M   'P 1'
#
loop_
_entity.id
_entity.type
_entity.pdbx_description
1 polymer ?
#
loop_
_entity_poly.entity_id
_entity_poly.type
_entity_poly.pdbx_seq_one_letter_code
_entity_poly.pdbx_strand_id
1 'polypeptide(L)'
;MEKSTARGTAAALHLPVLIIGSGTTGLALAQGLRKAGIACIVFEKNSAKHGGRDWNMGLHWGAAALEALMPTGWWNRIQGIQVDPNVPTKEQDTMKWLRGDTGELAMSIEIASFYRLRRSKLRDLLSQGLEMQYDKRLQGISYAKDGLSVTARFADGSAVTGSMLVGADGARSSTRQMLLGRQLSSINHLPYAATFVQSRFTVEQALYLRSFHPLYLGCVHPNNNFGFFGMHDASNAEDPSSWTFFFYISWPSSLEEQEATKDWSRSQRLTQQKELAKTFCDPWKSALEWTPEDTPVWYLGLTDWDPGLPAHRWDNHNGLVTMVGDAVHPMTFQRGQGLNHSVTDAQQLCEAITKIWAGEDRRTAVNAFEEEMIQRGGTEVREGTANTMRLHDWERVRESPLFKNGMKKVDT
;
A
#
# COMPACT_ATOMS: atom_id res chain seq x y z
N MET A 1 -1.73 39.10 -26.55
CA MET A 1 -1.25 38.20 -25.47
C MET A 1 -2.07 36.91 -25.38
N GLU A 2 -3.41 36.94 -25.48
CA GLU A 2 -4.28 35.74 -25.37
C GLU A 2 -4.04 34.63 -26.40
N LYS A 3 -3.70 34.97 -27.66
CA LYS A 3 -3.38 33.95 -28.68
C LYS A 3 -2.04 33.22 -28.44
N SER A 4 -1.13 33.84 -27.68
CA SER A 4 0.17 33.27 -27.33
C SER A 4 0.05 32.29 -26.16
N THR A 5 -0.76 32.63 -25.16
CA THR A 5 -1.08 31.74 -24.04
C THR A 5 -1.90 30.54 -24.48
N ALA A 6 -2.89 30.72 -25.38
CA ALA A 6 -3.69 29.61 -25.92
C ALA A 6 -2.90 28.60 -26.78
N ARG A 7 -1.86 29.05 -27.51
CA ARG A 7 -0.95 28.14 -28.23
C ARG A 7 0.06 27.45 -27.30
N GLY A 8 0.54 28.15 -26.27
CA GLY A 8 1.43 27.58 -25.25
C GLY A 8 0.73 26.48 -24.43
N THR A 9 -0.53 26.67 -24.06
CA THR A 9 -1.33 25.65 -23.35
C THR A 9 -1.58 24.41 -24.22
N ALA A 10 -1.89 24.57 -25.51
CA ALA A 10 -2.07 23.45 -26.43
C ALA A 10 -0.78 22.63 -26.66
N ALA A 11 0.38 23.29 -26.74
CA ALA A 11 1.67 22.61 -26.89
C ALA A 11 2.14 21.92 -25.60
N ALA A 12 1.86 22.51 -24.42
CA ALA A 12 2.17 21.90 -23.13
C ALA A 12 1.32 20.65 -22.83
N LEU A 13 0.08 20.57 -23.33
CA LEU A 13 -0.78 19.38 -23.22
C LEU A 13 -0.29 18.18 -24.05
N HIS A 14 0.71 18.36 -24.92
CA HIS A 14 1.39 17.26 -25.61
C HIS A 14 2.56 16.69 -24.80
N LEU A 15 2.95 17.33 -23.70
CA LEU A 15 3.96 16.79 -22.79
C LEU A 15 3.36 15.68 -21.93
N PRO A 16 4.14 14.62 -21.61
CA PRO A 16 3.64 13.53 -20.79
C PRO A 16 3.42 13.96 -19.34
N VAL A 17 2.51 13.27 -18.66
CA VAL A 17 2.44 13.28 -17.18
C VAL A 17 3.60 12.44 -16.64
N LEU A 18 4.39 13.01 -15.72
CA LEU A 18 5.53 12.33 -15.09
C LEU A 18 5.06 11.68 -13.79
N ILE A 19 5.14 10.35 -13.69
CA ILE A 19 4.74 9.60 -12.49
C ILE A 19 6.01 9.11 -11.79
N ILE A 20 6.27 9.61 -10.58
CA ILE A 20 7.45 9.24 -9.79
C ILE A 20 7.06 8.09 -8.86
N GLY A 21 7.51 6.87 -9.18
CA GLY A 21 7.28 5.66 -8.41
C GLY A 21 6.44 4.62 -9.15
N SER A 22 6.95 3.39 -9.21
CA SER A 22 6.27 2.25 -9.86
C SER A 22 5.62 1.28 -8.87
N GLY A 23 5.09 1.83 -7.77
CA GLY A 23 4.17 1.11 -6.89
C GLY A 23 2.81 0.90 -7.55
N THR A 24 1.92 0.16 -6.88
CA THR A 24 0.57 -0.13 -7.40
C THR A 24 -0.18 1.14 -7.79
N THR A 25 -0.12 2.19 -6.96
CA THR A 25 -0.76 3.48 -7.19
C THR A 25 -0.31 4.13 -8.50
N GLY A 26 1.01 4.30 -8.69
CA GLY A 26 1.57 4.95 -9.86
C GLY A 26 1.31 4.16 -11.15
N LEU A 27 1.40 2.83 -11.09
CA LEU A 27 1.10 1.98 -12.24
C LEU A 27 -0.38 1.94 -12.59
N ALA A 28 -1.27 1.92 -11.59
CA ALA A 28 -2.72 1.98 -11.82
C ALA A 28 -3.11 3.32 -12.46
N LEU A 29 -2.57 4.44 -11.96
CA LEU A 29 -2.75 5.76 -12.57
C LEU A 29 -2.26 5.78 -14.02
N ALA A 30 -1.06 5.26 -14.28
CA ALA A 30 -0.49 5.20 -15.63
C ALA A 30 -1.35 4.39 -16.60
N GLN A 31 -1.94 3.27 -16.16
CA GLN A 31 -2.89 2.50 -16.98
C GLN A 31 -4.16 3.29 -17.28
N GLY A 32 -4.71 4.01 -16.28
CA GLY A 32 -5.86 4.88 -16.49
C GLY A 32 -5.59 6.00 -17.49
N LEU A 33 -4.46 6.70 -17.35
CA LEU A 33 -4.05 7.75 -18.29
C LEU A 33 -3.84 7.20 -19.71
N ARG A 34 -3.17 6.06 -19.84
CA ARG A 34 -3.01 5.37 -21.13
C ARG A 34 -4.36 5.01 -21.75
N LYS A 35 -5.28 4.47 -20.96
CA LYS A 35 -6.66 4.14 -21.41
C LYS A 35 -7.42 5.39 -21.87
N ALA A 36 -7.17 6.54 -21.24
CA ALA A 36 -7.71 7.84 -21.64
C ALA A 36 -6.97 8.49 -22.83
N GLY A 37 -5.92 7.87 -23.39
CA GLY A 37 -5.13 8.43 -24.49
C GLY A 37 -4.18 9.57 -24.07
N ILE A 38 -3.87 9.67 -22.77
CA ILE A 38 -2.99 10.70 -22.20
C ILE A 38 -1.59 10.10 -22.02
N ALA A 39 -0.59 10.73 -22.63
CA ALA A 39 0.79 10.29 -22.53
C ALA A 39 1.32 10.42 -21.09
N CYS A 40 2.00 9.39 -20.59
CA CYS A 40 2.66 9.41 -19.30
C CYS A 40 3.94 8.58 -19.31
N ILE A 41 4.87 8.92 -18.41
CA ILE A 41 6.12 8.20 -18.21
C ILE A 41 6.25 7.88 -16.71
N VAL A 42 6.51 6.63 -16.38
CA VAL A 42 6.71 6.19 -15.00
C VAL A 42 8.20 6.06 -14.70
N PHE A 43 8.65 6.67 -13.61
CA PHE A 43 10.04 6.66 -13.17
C PHE A 43 10.19 5.80 -11.91
N GLU A 44 11.10 4.84 -11.92
CA GLU A 44 11.38 3.96 -10.79
C GLU A 44 12.84 4.14 -10.33
N LYS A 45 13.05 4.37 -9.04
CA LYS A 45 14.38 4.62 -8.47
C LYS A 45 15.28 3.40 -8.43
N ASN A 46 14.69 2.21 -8.45
CA ASN A 46 15.40 0.95 -8.38
C ASN A 46 15.52 0.30 -9.78
N SER A 47 16.47 -0.62 -9.94
CA SER A 47 16.67 -1.34 -11.22
C SER A 47 15.47 -2.23 -11.60
N ALA A 48 15.35 -2.59 -12.88
CA ALA A 48 14.30 -3.47 -13.37
C ALA A 48 14.32 -4.87 -12.72
N LYS A 49 15.51 -5.36 -12.32
CA LYS A 49 15.68 -6.64 -11.62
C LYS A 49 15.38 -6.49 -10.14
N HIS A 50 14.12 -6.65 -9.74
CA HIS A 50 13.77 -6.78 -8.32
C HIS A 50 13.69 -8.24 -7.91
N GLY A 51 14.64 -8.68 -7.08
CA GLY A 51 14.56 -9.92 -6.33
C GLY A 51 14.39 -9.65 -4.83
N GLY A 52 13.64 -10.51 -4.15
CA GLY A 52 13.87 -10.82 -2.73
C GLY A 52 12.80 -10.43 -1.71
N ARG A 53 11.87 -9.50 -2.01
CA ARG A 53 10.81 -9.13 -1.06
C ARG A 53 9.50 -8.83 -1.77
N ASP A 54 8.54 -9.73 -1.61
CA ASP A 54 7.16 -9.58 -2.09
C ASP A 54 6.18 -9.57 -0.93
N TRP A 55 5.00 -9.01 -1.13
CA TRP A 55 3.94 -8.91 -0.13
C TRP A 55 2.61 -9.34 -0.74
N ASN A 56 1.63 -9.65 0.12
CA ASN A 56 0.24 -9.73 -0.29
C ASN A 56 -0.53 -8.49 0.19
N MET A 57 -1.62 -8.17 -0.49
CA MET A 57 -2.42 -6.97 -0.24
C MET A 57 -3.90 -7.33 -0.31
N GLY A 58 -4.68 -6.78 0.61
CA GLY A 58 -6.13 -6.89 0.58
C GLY A 58 -6.75 -5.80 -0.31
N LEU A 59 -7.62 -6.17 -1.23
CA LEU A 59 -8.42 -5.26 -2.04
C LEU A 59 -9.90 -5.61 -1.84
N HIS A 60 -10.75 -4.60 -1.64
CA HIS A 60 -12.18 -4.76 -1.41
C HIS A 60 -12.95 -3.58 -2.00
N TRP A 61 -13.29 -2.55 -1.23
CA TRP A 61 -14.06 -1.40 -1.73
C TRP A 61 -13.32 -0.59 -2.81
N GLY A 62 -11.99 -0.70 -2.89
CA GLY A 62 -11.19 -0.12 -3.97
C GLY A 62 -11.20 -0.93 -5.28
N ALA A 63 -11.84 -2.12 -5.32
CA ALA A 63 -11.81 -3.00 -6.48
C ALA A 63 -12.35 -2.34 -7.76
N ALA A 64 -13.50 -1.67 -7.66
CA ALA A 64 -14.12 -0.97 -8.79
C ALA A 64 -13.22 0.17 -9.32
N ALA A 65 -12.54 0.89 -8.42
CA ALA A 65 -11.61 1.95 -8.82
C ALA A 65 -10.41 1.39 -9.58
N LEU A 66 -9.84 0.27 -9.11
CA LEU A 66 -8.77 -0.41 -9.81
C LEU A 66 -9.24 -0.95 -11.17
N GLU A 67 -10.41 -1.58 -11.24
CA GLU A 67 -11.00 -2.10 -12.48
C GLU A 67 -11.19 -0.98 -13.53
N ALA A 68 -11.70 0.17 -13.11
CA ALA A 68 -11.95 1.31 -13.98
C ALA A 68 -10.66 1.83 -14.66
N LEU A 69 -9.53 1.74 -13.97
CA LEU A 69 -8.21 2.14 -14.48
C LEU A 69 -7.60 1.13 -15.47
N MET A 70 -7.99 -0.14 -15.40
CA MET A 70 -7.41 -1.17 -16.26
C MET A 70 -7.99 -1.15 -17.69
N PRO A 71 -7.23 -1.62 -18.69
CA PRO A 71 -7.77 -1.92 -20.01
C PRO A 71 -8.94 -2.91 -19.95
N THR A 72 -9.87 -2.80 -20.90
CA THR A 72 -11.05 -3.67 -20.99
C THR A 72 -10.66 -5.15 -21.00
N GLY A 73 -11.34 -5.95 -20.18
CA GLY A 73 -11.12 -7.40 -20.07
C GLY A 73 -9.93 -7.81 -19.19
N TRP A 74 -9.10 -6.89 -18.71
CA TRP A 74 -7.97 -7.24 -17.83
C TRP A 74 -8.40 -7.71 -16.44
N TRP A 75 -9.57 -7.28 -15.97
CA TRP A 75 -10.12 -7.74 -14.70
C TRP A 75 -10.27 -9.27 -14.64
N ASN A 76 -10.48 -9.93 -15.78
CA ASN A 76 -10.53 -11.39 -15.89
C ASN A 76 -9.22 -12.07 -15.47
N ARG A 77 -8.10 -11.33 -15.39
CA ARG A 77 -6.78 -11.83 -14.95
C ARG A 77 -6.57 -11.69 -13.45
N ILE A 78 -7.46 -11.01 -12.72
CA ILE A 78 -7.33 -10.77 -11.26
C ILE A 78 -7.23 -12.09 -10.50
N GLN A 79 -7.98 -13.11 -10.90
CA GLN A 79 -7.93 -14.42 -10.25
C GLN A 79 -6.52 -15.02 -10.28
N GLY A 80 -5.80 -14.91 -11.40
CA GLY A 80 -4.45 -15.46 -11.56
C GLY A 80 -3.38 -14.76 -10.71
N ILE A 81 -3.66 -13.55 -10.22
CA ILE A 81 -2.73 -12.77 -9.38
C ILE A 81 -3.04 -12.87 -7.88
N GLN A 82 -4.07 -13.63 -7.49
CA GLN A 82 -4.34 -13.87 -6.07
C GLN A 82 -3.22 -14.69 -5.41
N VAL A 83 -3.18 -14.64 -4.08
CA VAL A 83 -2.31 -15.51 -3.26
C VAL A 83 -2.65 -16.98 -3.48
N ASP A 84 -3.89 -17.27 -3.85
CA ASP A 84 -4.33 -18.58 -4.32
C ASP A 84 -5.27 -18.41 -5.53
N PRO A 85 -4.80 -18.71 -6.75
CA PRO A 85 -5.61 -18.59 -7.95
C PRO A 85 -6.70 -19.67 -8.06
N ASN A 86 -6.69 -20.69 -7.20
CA ASN A 86 -7.66 -21.79 -7.21
C ASN A 86 -8.85 -21.52 -6.26
N VAL A 87 -8.80 -20.46 -5.47
CA VAL A 87 -9.88 -20.03 -4.58
C VAL A 87 -10.52 -18.75 -5.15
N PRO A 88 -11.71 -18.83 -5.76
CA PRO A 88 -12.40 -17.64 -6.27
C PRO A 88 -12.76 -16.67 -5.14
N THR A 89 -12.73 -15.39 -5.46
CA THR A 89 -13.26 -14.36 -4.55
C THR A 89 -14.77 -14.52 -4.43
N LYS A 90 -15.27 -14.61 -3.19
CA LYS A 90 -16.71 -14.63 -2.92
C LYS A 90 -17.30 -13.23 -3.00
N GLU A 91 -18.56 -13.12 -3.40
CA GLU A 91 -19.30 -11.85 -3.35
C GLU A 91 -19.33 -11.27 -1.94
N GLN A 92 -19.56 -12.14 -0.95
CA GLN A 92 -19.49 -11.85 0.47
C GLN A 92 -18.61 -12.89 1.17
N ASP A 93 -17.66 -12.42 1.96
CA ASP A 93 -16.76 -13.25 2.75
C ASP A 93 -16.78 -12.82 4.22
N THR A 94 -16.37 -13.74 5.09
CA THR A 94 -16.33 -13.51 6.53
C THR A 94 -14.90 -13.67 7.03
N MET A 95 -14.31 -12.59 7.53
CA MET A 95 -13.01 -12.64 8.19
C MET A 95 -13.19 -12.91 9.69
N LYS A 96 -12.66 -14.05 10.15
CA LYS A 96 -12.67 -14.43 11.56
C LYS A 96 -11.46 -13.87 12.29
N TRP A 97 -11.73 -13.29 13.45
CA TRP A 97 -10.76 -12.83 14.43
C TRP A 97 -10.85 -13.72 15.66
N LEU A 98 -9.75 -14.37 16.00
CA LEU A 98 -9.67 -15.31 17.10
C LEU A 98 -9.02 -14.68 18.33
N ARG A 99 -9.25 -15.29 19.47
CA ARG A 99 -8.42 -15.14 20.66
C ARG A 99 -7.09 -15.84 20.41
N GLY A 100 -6.00 -15.08 20.47
CA GLY A 100 -4.66 -15.57 20.15
C GLY A 100 -4.16 -16.65 21.10
N ASP A 101 -4.65 -16.70 22.34
CA ASP A 101 -4.28 -17.67 23.39
C ASP A 101 -5.08 -18.98 23.32
N THR A 102 -6.39 -18.91 23.02
CA THR A 102 -7.30 -20.06 23.09
C THR A 102 -7.80 -20.56 21.74
N GLY A 103 -7.72 -19.75 20.69
CA GLY A 103 -8.31 -20.02 19.36
C GLY A 103 -9.82 -19.79 19.29
N GLU A 104 -10.46 -19.37 20.38
CA GLU A 104 -11.89 -19.06 20.41
C GLU A 104 -12.23 -17.87 19.51
N LEU A 105 -13.43 -17.86 18.93
CA LEU A 105 -13.88 -16.74 18.11
C LEU A 105 -14.04 -15.47 18.96
N ALA A 106 -13.31 -14.41 18.61
CA ALA A 106 -13.44 -13.09 19.22
C ALA A 106 -14.40 -12.19 18.44
N MET A 107 -14.33 -12.21 17.10
CA MET A 107 -15.21 -11.43 16.22
C MET A 107 -15.25 -12.02 14.81
N SER A 108 -16.34 -11.80 14.08
CA SER A 108 -16.45 -12.04 12.63
C SER A 108 -16.77 -10.73 11.92
N ILE A 109 -16.04 -10.42 10.85
CA ILE A 109 -16.25 -9.22 10.05
C ILE A 109 -16.67 -9.62 8.65
N GLU A 110 -17.86 -9.19 8.25
CA GLU A 110 -18.35 -9.35 6.89
C GLU A 110 -17.65 -8.36 5.95
N ILE A 111 -17.19 -8.86 4.81
CA ILE A 111 -16.51 -8.09 3.79
C ILE A 111 -17.00 -8.49 2.40
N ALA A 112 -17.41 -7.50 1.61
CA ALA A 112 -17.77 -7.73 0.22
C ALA A 112 -16.52 -7.89 -0.64
N SER A 113 -16.48 -8.93 -1.47
CA SER A 113 -15.47 -9.14 -2.51
C SER A 113 -14.04 -8.90 -2.06
N PHE A 114 -13.58 -9.67 -1.06
CA PHE A 114 -12.22 -9.52 -0.54
C PHE A 114 -11.20 -10.29 -1.39
N TYR A 115 -10.43 -9.54 -2.18
CA TYR A 115 -9.33 -10.08 -2.96
C TYR A 115 -8.03 -10.06 -2.16
N ARG A 116 -7.26 -11.14 -2.26
CA ARG A 116 -5.93 -11.26 -1.66
C ARG A 116 -4.90 -11.34 -2.77
N LEU A 117 -4.32 -10.21 -3.13
CA LEU A 117 -3.46 -10.07 -4.31
C LEU A 117 -1.98 -10.21 -3.96
N ARG A 118 -1.20 -10.86 -4.83
CA ARG A 118 0.27 -10.78 -4.84
C ARG A 118 0.69 -9.42 -5.36
N ARG A 119 1.48 -8.68 -4.57
CA ARG A 119 1.95 -7.34 -4.97
C ARG A 119 2.82 -7.41 -6.23
N SER A 120 3.74 -8.36 -6.31
CA SER A 120 4.56 -8.60 -7.51
C SER A 120 3.69 -8.85 -8.76
N LYS A 121 2.78 -9.82 -8.72
CA LYS A 121 1.92 -10.15 -9.86
C LYS A 121 1.00 -9.00 -10.26
N LEU A 122 0.48 -8.22 -9.30
CA LEU A 122 -0.30 -7.02 -9.60
C LEU A 122 0.56 -5.94 -10.31
N ARG A 123 1.78 -5.74 -9.83
CA ARG A 123 2.74 -4.81 -10.45
C ARG A 123 3.14 -5.27 -11.86
N ASP A 124 3.37 -6.56 -12.05
CA ASP A 124 3.69 -7.16 -13.36
C ASP A 124 2.51 -7.04 -14.33
N LEU A 125 1.27 -7.19 -13.83
CA LEU A 125 0.07 -6.92 -14.61
C LEU A 125 -0.01 -5.45 -15.03
N LEU A 126 0.06 -4.54 -14.06
CA LEU A 126 -0.13 -3.10 -14.29
C LEU A 126 1.04 -2.43 -15.03
N SER A 127 2.23 -3.03 -15.10
CA SER A 127 3.36 -2.46 -15.85
C SER A 127 3.33 -2.75 -17.35
N GLN A 128 2.46 -3.66 -17.81
CA GLN A 128 2.42 -4.09 -19.21
C GLN A 128 2.05 -2.94 -20.17
N GLY A 129 2.95 -2.68 -21.12
CA GLY A 129 2.77 -1.69 -22.18
C GLY A 129 2.82 -0.23 -21.72
N LEU A 130 3.41 0.03 -20.56
CA LEU A 130 3.69 1.39 -20.09
C LEU A 130 5.12 1.81 -20.46
N GLU A 131 5.33 3.10 -20.67
CA GLU A 131 6.66 3.69 -20.76
C GLU A 131 7.27 3.84 -19.37
N MET A 132 8.35 3.09 -19.12
CA MET A 132 8.98 2.95 -17.81
C MET A 132 10.47 3.32 -17.91
N GLN A 133 10.95 4.13 -16.97
CA GLN A 133 12.38 4.42 -16.81
C GLN A 133 12.86 4.02 -15.41
N TYR A 134 13.75 3.03 -15.35
CA TYR A 134 14.33 2.52 -14.12
C TYR A 134 15.63 3.26 -13.74
N ASP A 135 16.10 3.06 -12.52
CA ASP A 135 17.28 3.73 -11.96
C ASP A 135 17.15 5.27 -11.92
N LYS A 136 15.90 5.76 -11.89
CA LYS A 136 15.53 7.18 -11.89
C LYS A 136 15.08 7.64 -10.50
N ARG A 137 16.05 8.01 -9.67
CA ARG A 137 15.78 8.63 -8.36
C ARG A 137 15.60 10.13 -8.51
N LEU A 138 14.39 10.63 -8.22
CA LEU A 138 14.09 12.06 -8.22
C LEU A 138 15.00 12.80 -7.21
N GLN A 139 15.59 13.91 -7.64
CA GLN A 139 16.44 14.79 -6.83
C GLN A 139 16.04 16.27 -6.90
N GLY A 140 15.22 16.66 -7.88
CA GLY A 140 14.72 18.02 -7.92
C GLY A 140 13.49 18.16 -8.79
N ILE A 141 12.70 19.18 -8.48
CA ILE A 141 11.56 19.63 -9.26
C ILE A 141 11.82 21.10 -9.60
N SER A 142 11.50 21.53 -10.81
CA SER A 142 11.42 22.94 -11.17
C SER A 142 10.22 23.20 -12.06
N TYR A 143 9.74 24.44 -12.02
CA TYR A 143 8.56 24.86 -12.76
C TYR A 143 8.97 25.90 -13.80
N ALA A 144 8.37 25.81 -14.99
CA ALA A 144 8.56 26.83 -16.01
C ALA A 144 7.91 28.15 -15.56
N LYS A 145 8.51 29.28 -15.96
CA LYS A 145 8.04 30.63 -15.56
C LYS A 145 6.65 30.96 -16.10
N ASP A 146 6.23 30.32 -17.19
CA ASP A 146 4.89 30.43 -17.77
C ASP A 146 3.84 29.64 -17.00
N GLY A 147 4.25 28.82 -16.03
CA GLY A 147 3.37 27.95 -15.25
C GLY A 147 2.78 26.79 -16.04
N LEU A 148 3.34 26.44 -17.21
CA LEU A 148 2.75 25.43 -18.11
C LEU A 148 3.36 24.04 -17.97
N SER A 149 4.60 23.94 -17.51
CA SER A 149 5.31 22.66 -17.42
C SER A 149 6.14 22.52 -16.14
N VAL A 150 6.42 21.27 -15.79
CA VAL A 150 7.26 20.87 -14.66
C VAL A 150 8.41 19.99 -15.15
N THR A 151 9.60 20.14 -14.58
CA THR A 151 10.78 19.35 -14.91
C THR A 151 11.21 18.54 -13.69
N ALA A 152 11.26 17.22 -13.84
CA ALA A 152 11.89 16.31 -12.91
C ALA A 152 13.38 16.21 -13.20
N ARG A 153 14.24 16.35 -12.18
CA ARG A 153 15.69 16.08 -12.23
C ARG A 153 16.02 14.83 -11.44
N PHE A 154 16.87 13.99 -12.00
CA PHE A 154 17.22 12.69 -11.43
C PHE A 154 18.68 12.61 -10.98
N ALA A 155 18.98 11.63 -10.14
CA ALA A 155 20.30 11.41 -9.54
C ALA A 155 21.42 11.12 -10.54
N ASP A 156 21.09 10.63 -11.73
CA ASP A 156 22.03 10.41 -12.82
C ASP A 156 22.33 11.69 -13.63
N GLY A 157 21.79 12.84 -13.21
CA GLY A 157 21.92 14.13 -13.90
C GLY A 157 20.93 14.35 -15.04
N SER A 158 20.14 13.33 -15.40
CA SER A 158 19.10 13.48 -16.43
C SER A 158 17.92 14.32 -15.93
N ALA A 159 17.20 14.92 -16.88
CA ALA A 159 16.00 15.69 -16.60
C ALA A 159 14.93 15.41 -17.65
N VAL A 160 13.67 15.39 -17.22
CA VAL A 160 12.50 15.20 -18.11
C VAL A 160 11.46 16.25 -17.77
N THR A 161 10.93 16.91 -18.81
CA THR A 161 9.87 17.91 -18.68
C THR A 161 8.53 17.31 -19.07
N GLY A 162 7.52 17.57 -18.25
CA GLY A 162 6.15 17.09 -18.41
C GLY A 162 5.12 18.20 -18.19
N SER A 163 3.88 17.86 -18.48
CA SER A 163 2.71 18.72 -18.24
C SER A 163 2.31 18.76 -16.77
N MET A 164 2.51 17.65 -16.06
CA MET A 164 2.28 17.49 -14.62
C MET A 164 3.26 16.47 -14.02
N LEU A 165 3.53 16.56 -12.72
CA LEU A 165 4.31 15.59 -11.96
C LEU A 165 3.45 15.00 -10.83
N VAL A 166 3.41 13.68 -10.74
CA VAL A 166 2.67 12.96 -9.70
C VAL A 166 3.64 12.15 -8.86
N GLY A 167 3.74 12.47 -7.57
CA GLY A 167 4.48 11.68 -6.59
C GLY A 167 3.69 10.45 -6.15
N ALA A 168 4.12 9.27 -6.60
CA ALA A 168 3.62 7.95 -6.19
C ALA A 168 4.75 7.10 -5.58
N ASP A 169 5.72 7.75 -4.93
CA ASP A 169 7.02 7.21 -4.54
C ASP A 169 7.07 6.65 -3.11
N GLY A 170 5.89 6.37 -2.55
CA GLY A 170 5.68 5.58 -1.35
C GLY A 170 5.91 6.33 -0.04
N ALA A 171 5.86 5.59 1.08
CA ALA A 171 5.91 6.16 2.43
C ALA A 171 7.10 7.11 2.66
N ARG A 172 8.28 6.84 2.05
CA ARG A 172 9.49 7.68 2.13
C ARG A 172 9.62 8.61 0.92
N SER A 173 8.52 9.25 0.53
CA SER A 173 8.42 10.07 -0.69
C SER A 173 9.44 11.20 -0.71
N SER A 174 10.24 11.23 -1.77
CA SER A 174 11.12 12.36 -2.11
C SER A 174 10.30 13.53 -2.66
N THR A 175 9.20 13.26 -3.36
CA THR A 175 8.25 14.30 -3.80
C THR A 175 7.70 15.08 -2.60
N ARG A 176 7.20 14.37 -1.57
CA ARG A 176 6.69 14.98 -0.33
C ARG A 176 7.76 15.82 0.36
N GLN A 177 8.99 15.31 0.41
CA GLN A 177 10.12 16.04 0.97
C GLN A 177 10.45 17.33 0.20
N MET A 178 10.35 17.33 -1.13
CA MET A 178 10.62 18.52 -1.94
C MET A 178 9.53 19.58 -1.81
N LEU A 179 8.28 19.19 -1.61
CA LEU A 179 7.15 20.11 -1.50
C LEU A 179 6.99 20.70 -0.09
N LEU A 180 7.26 19.91 0.95
CA LEU A 180 7.05 20.33 2.35
C LEU A 180 8.34 20.61 3.12
N GLY A 181 9.50 20.24 2.55
CA GLY A 181 10.77 20.22 3.28
C GLY A 181 10.90 19.01 4.22
N ARG A 182 12.13 18.77 4.69
CA ARG A 182 12.47 17.56 5.47
C ARG A 182 11.70 17.44 6.79
N GLN A 183 11.47 18.55 7.48
CA GLN A 183 10.82 18.54 8.79
C GLN A 183 9.35 18.10 8.69
N LEU A 184 8.57 18.75 7.83
CA LEU A 184 7.13 18.50 7.70
C LEU A 184 6.80 17.20 6.93
N SER A 185 7.72 16.72 6.08
CA SER A 185 7.55 15.46 5.36
C SER A 185 7.93 14.21 6.15
N SER A 186 8.54 14.37 7.33
CA SER A 186 9.04 13.28 8.15
C SER A 186 7.90 12.40 8.64
N ILE A 187 8.05 11.09 8.44
CA ILE A 187 7.10 10.08 8.90
C ILE A 187 7.09 10.06 10.43
N ASN A 188 5.90 9.91 11.01
CA ASN A 188 5.73 9.72 12.44
C ASN A 188 5.92 8.24 12.80
N HIS A 189 6.65 7.98 13.88
CA HIS A 189 6.95 6.63 14.36
C HIS A 189 6.07 6.30 15.57
N LEU A 190 5.39 5.18 15.49
CA LEU A 190 4.48 4.71 16.53
C LEU A 190 5.20 3.71 17.46
N PRO A 191 4.83 3.62 18.75
CA PRO A 191 5.43 2.70 19.71
C PRO A 191 4.89 1.27 19.56
N TYR A 192 4.85 0.79 18.31
CA TYR A 192 4.43 -0.56 17.95
C TYR A 192 5.35 -1.09 16.86
N ALA A 193 5.60 -2.39 16.87
CA ALA A 193 6.39 -3.06 15.86
C ALA A 193 5.69 -4.31 15.36
N ALA A 194 6.08 -4.77 14.18
CA ALA A 194 5.63 -6.01 13.60
C ALA A 194 6.80 -6.74 12.94
N THR A 195 6.68 -8.06 12.87
CA THR A 195 7.65 -8.89 12.14
C THR A 195 6.92 -9.84 11.23
N PHE A 196 7.25 -9.78 9.95
CA PHE A 196 6.63 -10.59 8.91
C PHE A 196 7.53 -11.75 8.53
N VAL A 197 6.90 -12.91 8.34
CA VAL A 197 7.55 -14.16 7.96
C VAL A 197 6.84 -14.75 6.75
N GLN A 198 7.62 -15.26 5.80
CA GLN A 198 7.13 -16.09 4.72
C GLN A 198 7.87 -17.41 4.75
N SER A 199 7.15 -18.51 4.86
CA SER A 199 7.75 -19.84 4.95
C SER A 199 6.95 -20.86 4.17
N ARG A 200 7.66 -21.87 3.69
CA ARG A 200 7.09 -23.12 3.20
C ARG A 200 7.25 -24.18 4.28
N PHE A 201 6.44 -25.23 4.20
CA PHE A 201 6.46 -26.32 5.17
C PHE A 201 6.38 -27.66 4.46
N THR A 202 6.59 -28.74 5.19
CA THR A 202 6.32 -30.09 4.67
C THR A 202 4.84 -30.23 4.27
N VAL A 203 4.51 -31.22 3.44
CA VAL A 203 3.12 -31.45 2.99
C VAL A 203 2.16 -31.59 4.18
N GLU A 204 2.52 -32.38 5.19
CA GLU A 204 1.70 -32.60 6.39
C GLU A 204 1.45 -31.29 7.16
N GLN A 205 2.52 -30.54 7.43
CA GLN A 205 2.43 -29.24 8.13
C GLN A 205 1.64 -28.22 7.31
N ALA A 206 1.85 -28.14 6.00
CA ALA A 206 1.12 -27.22 5.13
C ALA A 206 -0.39 -27.53 5.14
N LEU A 207 -0.77 -28.81 5.02
CA LEU A 207 -2.17 -29.25 5.10
C LEU A 207 -2.78 -28.95 6.48
N TYR A 208 -2.04 -29.19 7.56
CA TYR A 208 -2.47 -28.85 8.92
C TYR A 208 -2.70 -27.35 9.09
N LEU A 209 -1.75 -26.51 8.70
CA LEU A 209 -1.89 -25.05 8.80
C LEU A 209 -3.06 -24.55 7.94
N ARG A 210 -3.25 -25.14 6.75
CA ARG A 210 -4.33 -24.80 5.82
C ARG A 210 -5.72 -25.20 6.35
N SER A 211 -5.82 -26.19 7.25
CA SER A 211 -7.11 -26.66 7.79
C SER A 211 -7.80 -25.62 8.67
N PHE A 212 -7.07 -24.65 9.23
CA PHE A 212 -7.64 -23.59 10.05
C PHE A 212 -8.42 -22.57 9.21
N HIS A 213 -7.90 -22.21 8.04
CA HIS A 213 -8.59 -21.37 7.07
C HIS A 213 -7.91 -21.39 5.70
N PRO A 214 -8.65 -21.38 4.57
CA PRO A 214 -8.07 -21.44 3.24
C PRO A 214 -7.18 -20.23 2.89
N LEU A 215 -7.54 -19.01 3.31
CA LEU A 215 -6.82 -17.80 2.88
C LEU A 215 -6.19 -16.97 4.00
N TYR A 216 -6.89 -16.72 5.10
CA TYR A 216 -6.43 -15.84 6.17
C TYR A 216 -7.17 -16.04 7.50
N LEU A 217 -6.51 -15.67 8.59
CA LEU A 217 -7.04 -15.52 9.94
C LEU A 217 -6.34 -14.34 10.60
N GLY A 218 -7.04 -13.71 11.52
CA GLY A 218 -6.45 -12.75 12.44
C GLY A 218 -6.69 -13.15 13.88
N CYS A 219 -5.87 -12.64 14.79
CA CYS A 219 -6.12 -12.78 16.21
C CYS A 219 -5.73 -11.54 17.02
N VAL A 220 -6.39 -11.40 18.15
CA VAL A 220 -6.04 -10.47 19.23
C VAL A 220 -5.65 -11.27 20.46
N HIS A 221 -4.64 -10.83 21.20
CA HIS A 221 -4.08 -11.62 22.29
C HIS A 221 -4.13 -10.86 23.63
N PRO A 222 -4.44 -11.53 24.75
CA PRO A 222 -4.39 -10.91 26.09
C PRO A 222 -3.06 -10.29 26.52
N ASN A 223 -1.96 -10.61 25.83
CA ASN A 223 -0.63 -10.05 26.08
C ASN A 223 -0.41 -8.79 25.23
N ASN A 224 -1.50 -8.13 24.79
CA ASN A 224 -1.48 -6.94 23.96
C ASN A 224 -0.81 -7.14 22.59
N ASN A 225 -0.76 -8.39 22.09
CA ASN A 225 -0.24 -8.70 20.76
C ASN A 225 -1.37 -8.87 19.75
N PHE A 226 -1.04 -8.70 18.48
CA PHE A 226 -1.94 -8.94 17.37
C PHE A 226 -1.26 -9.85 16.35
N GLY A 227 -2.01 -10.81 15.82
CA GLY A 227 -1.50 -11.80 14.89
C GLY A 227 -2.29 -11.84 13.59
N PHE A 228 -1.60 -12.15 12.50
CA PHE A 228 -2.22 -12.50 11.23
C PHE A 228 -1.56 -13.75 10.68
N PHE A 229 -2.37 -14.63 10.11
CA PHE A 229 -1.93 -15.85 9.45
C PHE A 229 -2.65 -15.97 8.12
N GLY A 230 -1.96 -16.33 7.05
CA GLY A 230 -2.63 -16.55 5.77
C GLY A 230 -1.71 -16.99 4.66
N MET A 231 -2.24 -17.03 3.45
CA MET A 231 -1.50 -17.46 2.27
C MET A 231 -0.69 -16.32 1.65
N HIS A 232 0.52 -16.66 1.19
CA HIS A 232 1.30 -15.84 0.27
C HIS A 232 1.27 -16.40 -1.14
N ASP A 233 1.45 -17.71 -1.33
CA ASP A 233 1.39 -18.38 -2.65
C ASP A 233 0.82 -19.79 -2.50
N ALA A 234 -0.18 -20.13 -3.30
CA ALA A 234 -0.67 -21.49 -3.51
C ALA A 234 -1.04 -21.70 -4.99
N SER A 235 -0.15 -21.27 -5.89
CA SER A 235 -0.37 -21.42 -7.32
C SER A 235 -0.49 -22.88 -7.80
N ASN A 236 0.28 -23.81 -7.22
CA ASN A 236 0.16 -25.24 -7.49
C ASN A 236 -0.70 -25.92 -6.40
N ALA A 237 -1.97 -26.18 -6.71
CA ALA A 237 -2.90 -26.81 -5.77
C ALA A 237 -2.52 -28.27 -5.41
N GLU A 238 -1.86 -28.96 -6.33
CA GLU A 238 -1.51 -30.39 -6.20
C GLU A 238 -0.24 -30.63 -5.38
N ASP A 239 0.53 -29.57 -5.08
CA ASP A 239 1.76 -29.65 -4.30
C ASP A 239 1.73 -28.72 -3.09
N PRO A 240 1.20 -29.18 -1.93
CA PRO A 240 1.19 -28.39 -0.71
C PRO A 240 2.58 -27.96 -0.21
N SER A 241 3.65 -28.66 -0.57
CA SER A 241 5.01 -28.27 -0.18
C SER A 241 5.51 -27.02 -0.92
N SER A 242 4.92 -26.72 -2.08
CA SER A 242 5.19 -25.49 -2.82
C SER A 242 4.52 -24.25 -2.21
N TRP A 243 3.52 -24.44 -1.35
CA TRP A 243 2.75 -23.35 -0.78
C TRP A 243 3.59 -22.50 0.16
N THR A 244 3.46 -21.19 0.01
CA THR A 244 4.12 -20.21 0.86
C THR A 244 3.08 -19.54 1.73
N PHE A 245 3.26 -19.63 3.05
CA PHE A 245 2.42 -18.96 4.04
C PHE A 245 3.01 -17.59 4.37
N PHE A 246 2.17 -16.69 4.86
CA PHE A 246 2.52 -15.36 5.34
C PHE A 246 1.86 -15.12 6.69
N PHE A 247 2.68 -14.79 7.69
CA PHE A 247 2.20 -14.54 9.03
C PHE A 247 3.07 -13.52 9.73
N TYR A 248 2.48 -12.87 10.73
CA TYR A 248 3.17 -11.90 11.55
C TYR A 248 2.55 -11.80 12.94
N ILE A 249 3.38 -11.37 13.89
CA ILE A 249 2.92 -10.82 15.16
C ILE A 249 3.35 -9.35 15.21
N SER A 250 2.43 -8.49 15.62
CA SER A 250 2.70 -7.13 16.04
C SER A 250 2.51 -6.97 17.55
N TRP A 251 3.30 -6.10 18.16
CA TRP A 251 3.39 -5.92 19.61
C TRP A 251 3.70 -4.44 19.97
N PRO A 252 3.36 -3.99 21.19
CA PRO A 252 3.86 -2.73 21.73
C PRO A 252 5.39 -2.74 21.78
N SER A 253 6.03 -1.73 21.22
CA SER A 253 7.48 -1.58 21.31
C SER A 253 7.84 -0.11 21.37
N SER A 254 8.41 0.33 22.50
CA SER A 254 8.75 1.73 22.72
C SER A 254 9.79 2.20 21.69
N LEU A 255 9.82 3.49 21.37
CA LEU A 255 10.80 4.00 20.40
C LEU A 255 12.26 3.76 20.84
N GLU A 256 12.50 3.72 22.15
CA GLU A 256 13.80 3.36 22.73
C GLU A 256 14.15 1.88 22.47
N GLU A 257 13.22 0.96 22.66
CA GLU A 257 13.41 -0.46 22.33
C GLU A 257 13.64 -0.67 20.83
N GLN A 258 12.89 0.05 19.99
CA GLN A 258 13.05 -0.03 18.54
C GLN A 258 14.45 0.45 18.12
N GLU A 259 14.94 1.54 18.71
CA GLU A 259 16.29 2.06 18.46
C GLU A 259 17.37 1.09 18.99
N ALA A 260 17.21 0.57 20.21
CA ALA A 260 18.13 -0.39 20.81
C ALA A 260 18.23 -1.72 20.03
N THR A 261 17.19 -2.06 19.26
CA THR A 261 17.11 -3.31 18.48
C THR A 261 17.20 -3.10 16.97
N LYS A 262 17.49 -1.88 16.49
CA LYS A 262 17.49 -1.56 15.04
C LYS A 262 18.45 -2.41 14.21
N ASP A 263 19.56 -2.83 14.81
CA ASP A 263 20.64 -3.60 14.17
C ASP A 263 20.52 -5.12 14.44
N TRP A 264 19.42 -5.58 15.04
CA TRP A 264 19.18 -7.01 15.23
C TRP A 264 19.15 -7.76 13.89
N SER A 265 19.83 -8.90 13.88
CA SER A 265 19.82 -9.83 12.75
C SER A 265 18.44 -10.45 12.53
N ARG A 266 18.24 -11.03 11.34
CA ARG A 266 17.02 -11.77 11.01
C ARG A 266 16.79 -12.96 11.94
N SER A 267 17.85 -13.67 12.32
CA SER A 267 17.78 -14.78 13.27
C SER A 267 17.32 -14.31 14.66
N GLN A 268 17.85 -13.20 15.17
CA GLN A 268 17.38 -12.62 16.44
C GLN A 268 15.89 -12.24 16.38
N ARG A 269 15.43 -11.66 15.26
CA ARG A 269 14.01 -11.34 15.05
C ARG A 269 13.14 -12.59 14.97
N LEU A 270 13.62 -13.65 14.33
CA LEU A 270 12.91 -14.94 14.30
C LEU A 270 12.80 -15.54 15.70
N THR A 271 13.89 -15.55 16.48
CA THR A 271 13.89 -16.02 17.87
C THR A 271 12.89 -15.24 18.73
N GLN A 272 12.84 -13.92 18.59
CA GLN A 272 11.84 -13.09 19.27
C GLN A 272 10.40 -13.50 18.88
N GLN A 273 10.14 -13.75 17.60
CA GLN A 273 8.82 -14.20 17.15
C GLN A 273 8.47 -15.60 17.66
N LYS A 274 9.43 -16.53 17.68
CA LYS A 274 9.24 -17.86 18.28
C LYS A 274 8.91 -17.76 19.77
N GLU A 275 9.54 -16.83 20.50
CA GLU A 275 9.23 -16.59 21.91
C GLU A 275 7.82 -16.05 22.11
N LEU A 276 7.42 -15.05 21.32
CA LEU A 276 6.05 -14.53 21.33
C LEU A 276 5.04 -15.64 21.00
N ALA A 277 5.33 -16.51 20.04
CA ALA A 277 4.46 -17.58 19.59
C ALA A 277 4.13 -18.61 20.67
N LYS A 278 4.96 -18.76 21.71
CA LYS A 278 4.72 -19.72 22.79
C LYS A 278 3.42 -19.49 23.55
N THR A 279 2.95 -18.24 23.59
CA THR A 279 1.67 -17.89 24.23
C THR A 279 0.49 -17.95 23.27
N PHE A 280 0.74 -18.16 21.97
CA PHE A 280 -0.30 -18.25 20.96
C PHE A 280 -0.81 -19.70 20.82
N CYS A 281 -2.02 -19.82 20.31
CA CYS A 281 -2.60 -21.04 19.78
C CYS A 281 -2.19 -21.25 18.30
N ASP A 282 -2.57 -22.39 17.75
CA ASP A 282 -2.43 -22.65 16.33
C ASP A 282 -3.45 -21.85 15.50
N PRO A 283 -3.08 -21.41 14.27
CA PRO A 283 -1.88 -21.81 13.53
C PRO A 283 -0.60 -21.01 13.82
N TRP A 284 -0.67 -19.90 14.59
CA TRP A 284 0.49 -19.03 14.81
C TRP A 284 1.64 -19.73 15.53
N LYS A 285 1.32 -20.50 16.57
CA LYS A 285 2.32 -21.26 17.34
C LYS A 285 3.10 -22.22 16.45
N SER A 286 2.40 -23.18 15.84
CA SER A 286 3.04 -24.19 14.98
C SER A 286 3.77 -23.56 13.79
N ALA A 287 3.18 -22.56 13.13
CA ALA A 287 3.83 -21.89 11.99
C ALA A 287 5.18 -21.28 12.37
N LEU A 288 5.26 -20.56 13.49
CA LEU A 288 6.49 -19.95 13.97
C LEU A 288 7.48 -20.98 14.52
N GLU A 289 7.01 -21.98 15.27
CA GLU A 289 7.85 -23.05 15.81
C GLU A 289 8.57 -23.82 14.70
N TRP A 290 7.82 -24.22 13.67
CA TRP A 290 8.31 -24.97 12.51
C TRP A 290 9.10 -24.14 11.50
N THR A 291 9.11 -22.81 11.64
CA THR A 291 9.87 -21.94 10.71
C THR A 291 11.37 -22.24 10.82
N PRO A 292 12.06 -22.59 9.72
CA PRO A 292 13.50 -22.79 9.69
C PRO A 292 14.29 -21.56 10.17
N GLU A 293 15.41 -21.76 10.86
CA GLU A 293 16.19 -20.67 11.48
C GLU A 293 16.76 -19.66 10.47
N ASP A 294 16.98 -20.09 9.23
CA ASP A 294 17.51 -19.30 8.13
C ASP A 294 16.42 -18.56 7.33
N THR A 295 15.15 -18.72 7.71
CA THR A 295 14.01 -18.07 7.04
C THR A 295 14.16 -16.55 7.08
N PRO A 296 14.04 -15.84 5.94
CA PRO A 296 14.02 -14.39 5.93
C PRO A 296 12.88 -13.81 6.78
N VAL A 297 13.24 -12.91 7.68
CA VAL A 297 12.32 -12.21 8.56
C VAL A 297 12.42 -10.70 8.32
N TRP A 298 11.28 -10.02 8.27
CA TRP A 298 11.22 -8.57 8.01
C TRP A 298 10.58 -7.84 9.18
N TYR A 299 11.40 -7.04 9.85
CA TYR A 299 10.96 -6.14 10.92
C TYR A 299 10.40 -4.82 10.36
N LEU A 300 9.36 -4.30 11.01
CA LEU A 300 8.78 -2.99 10.74
C LEU A 300 8.40 -2.32 12.07
N GLY A 301 9.02 -1.19 12.40
CA GLY A 301 8.42 -0.23 13.32
C GLY A 301 7.24 0.45 12.63
N LEU A 302 6.08 0.48 13.29
CA LEU A 302 4.87 1.02 12.68
C LEU A 302 4.98 2.54 12.58
N THR A 303 4.42 3.06 11.50
CA THR A 303 4.54 4.46 11.15
C THR A 303 3.29 4.98 10.48
N ASP A 304 3.05 6.27 10.59
CA ASP A 304 2.01 6.97 9.86
C ASP A 304 2.45 8.38 9.43
N TRP A 305 1.66 9.02 8.56
CA TRP A 305 1.77 10.44 8.26
C TRP A 305 0.39 10.97 7.84
N ASP A 306 -0.16 11.89 8.63
CA ASP A 306 -1.54 12.38 8.46
C ASP A 306 -1.60 13.61 7.54
N PRO A 307 -2.04 13.49 6.28
CA PRO A 307 -2.15 14.65 5.38
C PRO A 307 -3.18 15.69 5.85
N GLY A 308 -4.10 15.30 6.74
CA GLY A 308 -5.16 16.14 7.26
C GLY A 308 -4.67 17.27 8.16
N LEU A 309 -3.46 17.17 8.71
CA LEU A 309 -2.88 18.23 9.53
C LEU A 309 -2.64 19.52 8.72
N PRO A 310 -2.96 20.72 9.27
CA PRO A 310 -2.77 21.98 8.55
C PRO A 310 -1.33 22.21 8.07
N ALA A 311 -0.34 21.79 8.86
CA ALA A 311 1.08 21.91 8.53
C ALA A 311 1.54 20.98 7.39
N HIS A 312 0.70 20.02 6.98
CA HIS A 312 1.02 19.05 5.94
C HIS A 312 0.45 19.42 4.57
N ARG A 313 -0.18 20.60 4.42
CA ARG A 313 -0.60 21.14 3.12
C ARG A 313 0.60 21.63 2.32
N TRP A 314 0.63 21.33 1.02
CA TRP A 314 1.69 21.74 0.10
C TRP A 314 1.20 22.75 -0.95
N ASP A 315 2.13 23.50 -1.55
CA ASP A 315 1.86 24.25 -2.78
C ASP A 315 1.93 23.29 -3.97
N ASN A 316 0.80 23.05 -4.62
CA ASN A 316 0.71 22.21 -5.82
C ASN A 316 1.13 22.96 -7.11
N HIS A 317 1.58 24.21 -6.98
CA HIS A 317 2.04 25.07 -8.05
C HIS A 317 1.04 25.20 -9.20
N ASN A 318 -0.21 25.56 -8.87
CA ASN A 318 -1.33 25.63 -9.80
C ASN A 318 -1.64 24.28 -10.46
N GLY A 319 -1.54 23.20 -9.69
CA GLY A 319 -1.75 21.83 -10.13
C GLY A 319 -0.67 21.26 -11.05
N LEU A 320 0.53 21.87 -11.11
CA LEU A 320 1.67 21.28 -11.84
C LEU A 320 2.25 20.05 -11.14
N VAL A 321 2.06 19.94 -9.84
CA VAL A 321 2.57 18.83 -9.04
C VAL A 321 1.53 18.40 -8.02
N THR A 322 1.38 17.10 -7.84
CA THR A 322 0.56 16.52 -6.77
C THR A 322 1.15 15.17 -6.33
N MET A 323 0.52 14.51 -5.36
CA MET A 323 0.97 13.24 -4.80
C MET A 323 -0.21 12.29 -4.56
N VAL A 324 0.04 10.98 -4.50
CA VAL A 324 -0.98 9.93 -4.31
C VAL A 324 -0.46 8.76 -3.47
N GLY A 325 -1.38 7.97 -2.90
CA GLY A 325 -1.06 6.75 -2.15
C GLY A 325 -0.22 7.01 -0.91
N ASP A 326 0.68 6.08 -0.59
CA ASP A 326 1.59 6.20 0.56
C ASP A 326 2.52 7.43 0.50
N ALA A 327 2.63 8.14 -0.63
CA ALA A 327 3.31 9.42 -0.67
C ALA A 327 2.53 10.52 0.09
N VAL A 328 1.23 10.33 0.32
CA VAL A 328 0.34 11.29 0.99
C VAL A 328 -0.27 10.74 2.28
N HIS A 329 -0.59 9.44 2.37
CA HIS A 329 -1.25 8.88 3.55
C HIS A 329 -0.71 7.49 3.91
N PRO A 330 0.61 7.35 4.15
CA PRO A 330 1.13 6.11 4.68
C PRO A 330 0.47 5.84 6.04
N MET A 331 -0.09 4.64 6.19
CA MET A 331 -0.92 4.26 7.32
C MET A 331 -0.54 2.88 7.84
N THR A 332 -1.01 2.55 9.04
CA THR A 332 -0.85 1.21 9.62
C THR A 332 -1.71 0.18 8.88
N PHE A 333 -1.27 -1.09 8.88
CA PHE A 333 -1.80 -2.10 7.95
C PHE A 333 -2.96 -2.93 8.50
N GLN A 334 -3.24 -2.90 9.81
CA GLN A 334 -4.14 -3.86 10.47
C GLN A 334 -5.60 -3.76 10.00
N ARG A 335 -6.03 -2.62 9.43
CA ARG A 335 -7.36 -2.46 8.83
C ARG A 335 -7.44 -2.84 7.35
N GLY A 336 -6.31 -3.12 6.70
CA GLY A 336 -6.27 -3.49 5.27
C GLY A 336 -6.75 -2.40 4.31
N GLN A 337 -6.47 -1.12 4.61
CA GLN A 337 -7.02 0.02 3.85
C GLN A 337 -6.07 0.61 2.79
N GLY A 338 -4.76 0.47 2.96
CA GLY A 338 -3.77 1.18 2.13
C GLY A 338 -3.92 0.97 0.62
N LEU A 339 -4.15 -0.26 0.16
CA LEU A 339 -4.36 -0.53 -1.28
C LEU A 339 -5.64 0.14 -1.80
N ASN A 340 -6.72 0.06 -1.04
CA ASN A 340 -8.02 0.60 -1.45
C ASN A 340 -7.96 2.11 -1.59
N HIS A 341 -7.35 2.81 -0.63
CA HIS A 341 -7.09 4.25 -0.74
C HIS A 341 -6.21 4.56 -1.96
N SER A 342 -5.11 3.82 -2.12
CA SER A 342 -4.17 4.02 -3.23
C SER A 342 -4.83 3.93 -4.61
N VAL A 343 -5.62 2.88 -4.88
CA VAL A 343 -6.25 2.74 -6.21
C VAL A 343 -7.38 3.73 -6.43
N THR A 344 -8.06 4.16 -5.36
CA THR A 344 -9.05 5.24 -5.42
C THR A 344 -8.40 6.59 -5.72
N ASP A 345 -7.24 6.91 -5.12
CA ASP A 345 -6.51 8.13 -5.46
C ASP A 345 -6.11 8.12 -6.94
N ALA A 346 -5.60 6.98 -7.43
CA ALA A 346 -5.20 6.83 -8.81
C ALA A 346 -6.38 7.04 -9.77
N GLN A 347 -7.56 6.53 -9.43
CA GLN A 347 -8.77 6.68 -10.24
C GLN A 347 -9.29 8.12 -10.22
N GLN A 348 -9.41 8.74 -9.04
CA GLN A 348 -9.87 10.14 -8.96
C GLN A 348 -8.89 11.12 -9.61
N LEU A 349 -7.58 10.91 -9.46
CA LEU A 349 -6.59 11.74 -10.13
C LEU A 349 -6.61 11.52 -11.66
N CYS A 350 -6.82 10.29 -12.13
CA CYS A 350 -6.99 10.02 -13.56
C CYS A 350 -8.19 10.79 -14.13
N GLU A 351 -9.30 10.86 -13.40
CA GLU A 351 -10.48 11.64 -13.79
C GLU A 351 -10.19 13.14 -13.80
N ALA A 352 -9.52 13.66 -12.77
CA ALA A 352 -9.11 15.07 -12.71
C ALA A 352 -8.21 15.43 -13.90
N ILE A 353 -7.20 14.62 -14.20
CA ILE A 353 -6.31 14.81 -15.35
C ILE A 353 -7.09 14.73 -16.68
N THR A 354 -8.05 13.81 -16.81
CA THR A 354 -8.90 13.71 -18.01
C THR A 354 -9.73 14.97 -18.22
N LYS A 355 -10.30 15.54 -17.15
CA LYS A 355 -11.02 16.81 -17.19
C LYS A 355 -10.13 17.98 -17.61
N ILE A 356 -8.90 18.02 -17.12
CA ILE A 356 -7.90 19.03 -17.52
C ILE A 356 -7.61 18.94 -19.02
N TRP A 357 -7.44 17.72 -19.55
CA TRP A 357 -7.25 17.52 -20.99
C TRP A 357 -8.48 17.87 -21.82
N ALA A 358 -9.67 17.81 -21.23
CA ALA A 358 -10.92 18.29 -21.83
C ALA A 358 -11.12 19.81 -21.71
N GLY A 359 -10.19 20.53 -21.07
CA GLY A 359 -10.19 22.00 -20.96
C GLY A 359 -10.62 22.57 -19.61
N GLU A 360 -10.80 21.73 -18.58
CA GLU A 360 -11.03 22.21 -17.21
C GLU A 360 -9.77 22.90 -16.65
N ASP A 361 -9.97 23.91 -15.79
CA ASP A 361 -8.86 24.59 -15.11
C ASP A 361 -8.06 23.63 -14.23
N ARG A 362 -6.75 23.54 -14.47
CA ARG A 362 -5.85 22.60 -13.80
C ARG A 362 -5.82 22.78 -12.30
N ARG A 363 -5.75 24.03 -11.82
CA ARG A 363 -5.72 24.31 -10.38
C ARG A 363 -7.02 23.84 -9.74
N THR A 364 -8.16 24.13 -10.36
CA THR A 364 -9.48 23.75 -9.84
C THR A 364 -9.63 22.24 -9.74
N ALA A 365 -9.31 21.50 -10.82
CA ALA A 365 -9.42 20.05 -10.84
C ALA A 365 -8.48 19.36 -9.83
N VAL A 366 -7.22 19.82 -9.73
CA VAL A 366 -6.26 19.25 -8.76
C VAL A 366 -6.63 19.59 -7.33
N ASN A 367 -7.07 20.82 -7.03
CA ASN A 367 -7.49 21.19 -5.68
C ASN A 367 -8.68 20.36 -5.19
N ALA A 368 -9.67 20.13 -6.07
CA ALA A 368 -10.83 19.30 -5.72
C ALA A 368 -10.42 17.85 -5.41
N PHE A 369 -9.52 17.29 -6.21
CA PHE A 369 -8.93 15.97 -5.96
C PHE A 369 -8.15 15.93 -4.63
N GLU A 370 -7.27 16.91 -4.40
CA GLU A 370 -6.43 16.95 -3.20
C GLU A 370 -7.26 17.08 -1.93
N GLU A 371 -8.32 17.90 -1.92
CA GLU A 371 -9.17 18.05 -0.74
C GLU A 371 -9.87 16.73 -0.37
N GLU A 372 -10.45 16.02 -1.34
CA GLU A 372 -11.06 14.70 -1.12
C GLU A 372 -10.02 13.70 -0.60
N MET A 373 -8.87 13.60 -1.27
CA MET A 373 -7.83 12.64 -0.92
C MET A 373 -7.28 12.91 0.48
N ILE A 374 -7.07 14.19 0.83
CA ILE A 374 -6.55 14.58 2.13
C ILE A 374 -7.57 14.30 3.24
N GLN A 375 -8.85 14.63 3.02
CA GLN A 375 -9.92 14.35 3.98
C GLN A 375 -10.06 12.85 4.21
N ARG A 376 -10.21 12.07 3.14
CA ARG A 376 -10.37 10.61 3.20
C ARG A 376 -9.12 9.91 3.75
N GLY A 377 -7.96 10.20 3.18
CA GLY A 377 -6.68 9.60 3.57
C GLY A 377 -6.27 9.97 4.98
N GLY A 378 -6.39 11.24 5.37
CA GLY A 378 -6.09 11.68 6.74
C GLY A 378 -7.01 11.08 7.78
N THR A 379 -8.30 10.92 7.45
CA THR A 379 -9.25 10.24 8.33
C THR A 379 -8.85 8.79 8.56
N GLU A 380 -8.51 8.05 7.51
CA GLU A 380 -8.08 6.66 7.66
C GLU A 380 -6.73 6.54 8.36
N VAL A 381 -5.79 7.47 8.17
CA VAL A 381 -4.53 7.48 8.92
C VAL A 381 -4.80 7.54 10.43
N ARG A 382 -5.66 8.48 10.87
CA ARG A 382 -6.02 8.62 12.29
C ARG A 382 -6.76 7.39 12.83
N GLU A 383 -7.71 6.85 12.06
CA GLU A 383 -8.44 5.64 12.43
C GLU A 383 -7.51 4.41 12.49
N GLY A 384 -6.58 4.27 11.55
CA GLY A 384 -5.57 3.21 11.53
C GLY A 384 -4.66 3.27 12.77
N THR A 385 -4.24 4.46 13.17
CA THR A 385 -3.42 4.65 14.38
C THR A 385 -4.22 4.35 15.64
N ALA A 386 -5.45 4.86 15.77
CA ALA A 386 -6.35 4.52 16.88
C ALA A 386 -6.66 3.01 16.93
N ASN A 387 -6.77 2.36 15.77
CA ASN A 387 -6.95 0.92 15.65
C ASN A 387 -5.74 0.15 16.13
N THR A 388 -4.54 0.55 15.70
CA THR A 388 -3.29 -0.07 16.17
C THR A 388 -3.21 0.00 17.69
N MET A 389 -3.45 1.18 18.28
CA MET A 389 -3.39 1.34 19.73
C MET A 389 -4.38 0.42 20.46
N ARG A 390 -5.62 0.34 20.00
CA ARG A 390 -6.67 -0.48 20.65
C ARG A 390 -6.48 -1.99 20.40
N LEU A 391 -5.95 -2.40 19.25
CA LEU A 391 -5.66 -3.83 19.00
C LEU A 391 -4.56 -4.39 19.90
N HIS A 392 -3.70 -3.51 20.42
CA HIS A 392 -2.64 -3.85 21.38
C HIS A 392 -2.98 -3.37 22.80
N ASP A 393 -4.27 -3.28 23.12
CA ASP A 393 -4.79 -3.04 24.46
C ASP A 393 -5.96 -3.99 24.68
N TRP A 394 -5.71 -5.09 25.38
CA TRP A 394 -6.66 -6.18 25.56
C TRP A 394 -8.00 -5.70 26.16
N GLU A 395 -7.95 -4.79 27.12
CA GLU A 395 -9.14 -4.26 27.78
C GLU A 395 -9.97 -3.39 26.83
N ARG A 396 -9.33 -2.80 25.81
CA ARG A 396 -9.94 -1.86 24.87
C ARG A 396 -10.05 -2.39 23.44
N VAL A 397 -9.71 -3.65 23.19
CA VAL A 397 -9.66 -4.24 21.85
C VAL A 397 -11.00 -4.17 21.11
N ARG A 398 -12.11 -4.34 21.85
CA ARG A 398 -13.47 -4.24 21.31
C ARG A 398 -13.85 -2.81 20.92
N GLU A 399 -13.10 -1.82 21.38
CA GLU A 399 -13.28 -0.41 20.98
C GLU A 399 -12.54 -0.07 19.69
N SER A 400 -11.73 -0.98 19.15
CA SER A 400 -10.95 -0.74 17.93
C SER A 400 -11.88 -0.44 16.74
N PRO A 401 -11.49 0.48 15.84
CA PRO A 401 -12.20 0.72 14.59
C PRO A 401 -12.42 -0.55 13.77
N LEU A 402 -11.49 -1.50 13.79
CA LEU A 402 -11.68 -2.81 13.16
C LEU A 402 -12.85 -3.58 13.78
N PHE A 403 -12.96 -3.63 15.11
CA PHE A 403 -14.06 -4.34 15.79
C PHE A 403 -15.40 -3.60 15.69
N LYS A 404 -15.38 -2.26 15.69
CA LYS A 404 -16.60 -1.44 15.61
C LYS A 404 -17.15 -1.30 14.19
N ASN A 405 -16.27 -1.02 13.23
CA ASN A 405 -16.63 -0.57 11.88
C ASN A 405 -16.23 -1.58 10.80
N GLY A 406 -15.46 -2.62 11.16
CA GLY A 406 -14.92 -3.56 10.19
C GLY A 406 -13.84 -2.96 9.29
N MET A 407 -13.74 -3.54 8.09
CA MET A 407 -12.84 -3.07 7.02
C MET A 407 -13.55 -2.13 6.02
N LYS A 408 -14.74 -1.62 6.35
CA LYS A 408 -15.47 -0.68 5.51
C LYS A 408 -14.70 0.63 5.37
N LYS A 409 -14.86 1.28 4.21
CA LYS A 409 -14.43 2.67 4.01
C LYS A 409 -15.08 3.53 5.10
N VAL A 410 -14.29 4.39 5.73
CA VAL A 410 -14.83 5.37 6.69
C VAL A 410 -15.61 6.42 5.91
N ASP A 411 -16.85 6.68 6.30
CA ASP A 411 -17.64 7.76 5.73
C ASP A 411 -17.00 9.09 6.13
N THR A 412 -16.67 9.92 5.14
CA THR A 412 -15.92 11.17 5.32
C THR A 412 -16.66 12.37 4.79
#